data_AF-A0A1P8YXS9-F1
#
_entry.id   AF-A0A1P8YXS9-F1
#
_cell.length_a   1.000
_cell.length_b   1.000
_cell.length_c   1.000
_cell.angle_alpha   90.00
_cell.angle_beta   90.00
_cell.angle_gamma   90.00
#
_symmetry.space_group_name_H-M   'P 1'
#
loop_
_entity.id
_entity.type
_entity.pdbx_description
1 polymer ?
#
loop_
_entity_poly.entity_id
_entity_poly.type
_entity_poly.pdbx_seq_one_letter_code
_entity_poly.pdbx_strand_id
1 'polypeptide(L)'
;MAPLLRSLIAVSAAVSTVQAMPWGDNRSRWTISLSTTPALPLKQVDNTGSTPLPEPTGKLHYIQLGSGFQNYSCSASNTWVASVPSAGAIAQLYDVTAIVNQLTTDSYTKNTLKSFETCLKATKCTPDVNNGYCDQCHRISAAAFQAWNDGEHYFDQLNGAQTPNFAVADDFISGKKVGAVKAPKAAYKGESDLGAVDWLYLVDNGSGRTHGLKSVYRIHTAGGVAPSSCSKPGSALQVPYAAEYWFYN
;
A
#
# COMPACT_ATOMS: atom_id res chain seq x y z
N MET A 1 81.17 -34.09 7.69
CA MET A 1 80.92 -32.81 6.99
C MET A 1 79.42 -32.68 6.77
N ALA A 2 78.83 -31.60 7.29
CA ALA A 2 77.46 -31.10 7.15
C ALA A 2 76.24 -32.00 7.52
N PRO A 3 75.31 -31.52 8.38
CA PRO A 3 74.04 -32.17 8.72
C PRO A 3 72.88 -31.67 7.85
N LEU A 4 71.76 -32.41 7.79
CA LEU A 4 70.48 -31.87 7.31
C LEU A 4 69.35 -32.18 8.30
N LEU A 5 68.77 -31.07 8.75
CA LEU A 5 67.68 -30.85 9.70
C LEU A 5 66.49 -31.81 9.55
N ARG A 6 66.01 -32.33 10.68
CA ARG A 6 64.65 -32.86 10.84
C ARG A 6 63.80 -31.87 11.63
N SER A 7 62.57 -31.76 11.15
CA SER A 7 61.43 -30.95 11.54
C SER A 7 61.20 -30.78 13.06
N LEU A 8 60.88 -29.54 13.46
CA LEU A 8 60.19 -29.23 14.71
C LEU A 8 58.79 -28.69 14.38
N ILE A 9 57.76 -29.45 14.76
CA ILE A 9 56.37 -28.98 14.80
C ILE A 9 56.17 -28.36 16.19
N ALA A 10 55.99 -27.04 16.24
CA ALA A 10 55.55 -26.33 17.44
C ALA A 10 54.04 -26.08 17.33
N VAL A 11 53.25 -26.80 18.13
CA VAL A 11 51.83 -26.51 18.35
C VAL A 11 51.75 -25.42 19.41
N SER A 12 51.40 -24.20 19.00
CA SER A 12 51.11 -23.09 19.91
C SER A 12 49.60 -22.97 20.07
N ALA A 13 49.06 -23.43 21.19
CA ALA A 13 47.69 -23.13 21.61
C ALA A 13 47.66 -21.70 22.19
N ALA A 14 47.17 -20.74 21.41
CA ALA A 14 46.85 -19.40 21.91
C ALA A 14 45.45 -19.44 22.54
N VAL A 15 45.39 -19.38 23.87
CA VAL A 15 44.16 -19.13 24.62
C VAL A 15 43.87 -17.63 24.54
N SER A 16 42.93 -17.23 23.68
CA SER A 16 42.44 -15.85 23.66
C SER A 16 41.49 -15.62 24.82
N THR A 17 41.95 -14.94 25.86
CA THR A 17 41.09 -14.37 26.90
C THR A 17 40.44 -13.10 26.36
N VAL A 18 39.19 -13.18 25.90
CA VAL A 18 38.40 -11.99 25.58
C VAL A 18 38.01 -11.33 26.90
N GLN A 19 38.70 -10.26 27.27
CA GLN A 19 38.25 -9.35 28.32
C GLN A 19 36.97 -8.65 27.85
N ALA A 20 35.85 -8.90 28.53
CA ALA A 20 34.61 -8.17 28.32
C ALA A 20 34.84 -6.70 28.67
N MET A 21 34.74 -5.82 27.67
CA MET A 21 34.67 -4.38 27.90
C MET A 21 33.29 -4.05 28.51
N PRO A 22 33.22 -3.22 29.56
CA PRO A 22 31.94 -2.72 30.04
C PRO A 22 31.44 -1.73 28.99
N TRP A 23 30.40 -2.11 28.25
CA TRP A 23 29.69 -1.21 27.36
C TRP A 23 28.93 -0.20 28.23
N GLY A 24 29.58 0.91 28.52
CA GLY A 24 28.95 2.10 29.07
C GLY A 24 28.01 2.69 28.02
N ASP A 25 26.71 2.61 28.30
CA ASP A 25 25.65 3.33 27.60
C ASP A 25 25.91 4.84 27.66
N ASN A 26 26.46 5.41 26.60
CA ASN A 26 26.33 6.84 26.36
C ASN A 26 26.31 7.18 24.87
N ARG A 27 25.31 6.64 24.17
CA ARG A 27 24.74 7.36 23.02
C ARG A 27 23.64 8.23 23.60
N SER A 28 23.95 9.48 23.89
CA SER A 28 22.94 10.52 23.98
C SER A 28 22.17 10.51 22.67
N ARG A 29 21.06 9.77 22.71
CA ARG A 29 20.00 9.77 21.71
C ARG A 29 19.70 11.24 21.44
N TRP A 30 19.96 11.70 20.23
CA TRP A 30 19.09 12.69 19.63
C TRP A 30 17.72 12.03 19.50
N THR A 31 16.97 11.94 20.60
CA THR A 31 15.52 11.76 20.56
C THR A 31 14.98 13.05 19.97
N ILE A 32 15.00 13.15 18.65
CA ILE A 32 14.02 13.99 17.99
C ILE A 32 12.68 13.36 18.37
N SER A 33 11.99 13.99 19.32
CA SER A 33 10.61 13.64 19.65
C SER A 33 9.76 14.01 18.44
N LEU A 34 9.76 13.15 17.41
CA LEU A 34 8.79 13.16 16.33
C LEU A 34 7.58 12.35 16.80
N SER A 35 6.97 12.84 17.88
CA SER A 35 5.69 12.33 18.36
C SER A 35 4.57 13.27 17.90
N THR A 36 4.59 13.67 16.63
CA THR A 36 3.43 14.30 16.00
C THR A 36 2.63 13.21 15.33
N THR A 37 1.39 13.03 15.76
CA THR A 37 0.40 12.25 15.01
C THR A 37 0.43 12.73 13.56
N PRO A 38 0.54 11.82 12.58
CA PRO A 38 0.65 12.19 11.19
C PRO A 38 -0.64 12.92 10.80
N ALA A 39 -0.49 14.02 10.08
CA ALA A 39 -1.63 14.80 9.62
C ALA A 39 -2.01 14.34 8.21
N LEU A 40 -3.32 14.23 7.96
CA LEU A 40 -3.83 13.91 6.63
C LEU A 40 -3.38 15.02 5.65
N PRO A 41 -2.71 14.69 4.53
CA PRO A 41 -2.06 15.64 3.64
C PRO A 41 -3.02 16.36 2.67
N LEU A 42 -4.17 16.85 3.15
CA LEU A 42 -5.19 17.50 2.31
C LEU A 42 -4.70 18.76 1.58
N LYS A 43 -3.62 19.39 2.07
CA LYS A 43 -3.00 20.57 1.44
C LYS A 43 -2.22 20.27 0.15
N GLN A 44 -1.99 19.00 -0.17
CA GLN A 44 -1.25 18.60 -1.37
C GLN A 44 -2.11 18.58 -2.64
N VAL A 45 -3.42 18.71 -2.51
CA VAL A 45 -4.39 18.68 -3.60
C VAL A 45 -5.29 19.91 -3.58
N ASP A 46 -5.84 20.26 -4.75
CA ASP A 46 -6.91 21.25 -4.83
C ASP A 46 -8.22 20.61 -4.32
N ASN A 47 -8.50 20.82 -3.04
CA ASN A 47 -9.59 20.20 -2.31
C ASN A 47 -10.82 21.12 -2.20
N THR A 48 -11.19 21.81 -3.28
CA THR A 48 -12.21 22.88 -3.27
C THR A 48 -13.45 22.58 -4.12
N GLY A 49 -13.54 21.39 -4.73
CA GLY A 49 -14.67 21.00 -5.60
C GLY A 49 -15.99 20.73 -4.86
N SER A 50 -17.01 20.24 -5.58
CA SER A 50 -18.36 19.98 -5.04
C SER A 50 -18.43 18.86 -3.99
N THR A 51 -17.44 17.97 -3.96
CA THR A 51 -17.32 16.85 -3.01
C THR A 51 -15.90 16.77 -2.46
N PRO A 52 -15.46 17.77 -1.69
CA PRO A 52 -14.09 17.80 -1.17
C PRO A 52 -13.91 16.70 -0.12
N LEU A 53 -12.65 16.36 0.17
CA LEU A 53 -12.30 15.50 1.28
C LEU A 53 -12.35 16.34 2.56
N PRO A 54 -13.26 16.07 3.52
CA PRO A 54 -13.30 16.82 4.76
C PRO A 54 -12.07 16.51 5.62
N GLU A 55 -11.70 17.42 6.52
CA GLU A 55 -10.75 17.10 7.58
C GLU A 55 -11.24 15.89 8.41
N PRO A 56 -10.35 14.99 8.82
CA PRO A 56 -10.75 13.78 9.52
C PRO A 56 -11.36 14.11 10.88
N THR A 57 -12.47 13.44 11.20
CA THR A 57 -13.04 13.41 12.54
C THR A 57 -12.70 12.09 13.21
N GLY A 58 -12.47 12.11 14.53
CA GLY A 58 -12.13 10.91 15.29
C GLY A 58 -10.63 10.70 15.46
N LYS A 59 -10.24 9.53 15.98
CA LYS A 59 -8.83 9.20 16.22
C LYS A 59 -8.31 8.41 15.02
N LEU A 60 -7.13 8.77 14.52
CA LEU A 60 -6.41 7.96 13.56
C LEU A 60 -6.12 6.59 14.18
N HIS A 61 -6.53 5.52 13.50
CA HIS A 61 -6.34 4.13 13.95
C HIS A 61 -5.20 3.47 13.19
N TYR A 62 -5.29 3.44 11.85
CA TYR A 62 -4.29 2.82 10.98
C TYR A 62 -3.94 3.70 9.78
N ILE A 63 -2.72 3.58 9.29
CA ILE A 63 -2.34 3.97 7.94
C ILE A 63 -1.83 2.72 7.23
N GLN A 64 -2.57 2.30 6.20
CA GLN A 64 -2.25 1.12 5.41
C GLN A 64 -1.75 1.54 4.04
N LEU A 65 -0.70 0.89 3.55
CA LEU A 65 -0.29 0.92 2.17
C LEU A 65 -1.05 -0.20 1.44
N GLY A 66 -1.90 0.17 0.48
CA GLY A 66 -2.55 -0.78 -0.39
C GLY A 66 -1.79 -0.96 -1.70
N SER A 67 -1.65 -2.21 -2.13
CA SER A 67 -1.10 -2.59 -3.45
C SER A 67 -2.01 -3.62 -4.10
N GLY A 68 -2.37 -3.43 -5.37
CA GLY A 68 -3.25 -4.35 -6.09
C GLY A 68 -3.72 -3.85 -7.43
N PHE A 69 -4.98 -4.13 -7.76
CA PHE A 69 -5.56 -3.85 -9.07
C PHE A 69 -6.88 -3.09 -8.97
N GLN A 70 -7.04 -2.09 -9.84
CA GLN A 70 -8.34 -1.54 -10.18
C GLN A 70 -8.96 -2.40 -11.28
N ASN A 71 -10.18 -2.87 -11.03
CA ASN A 71 -10.95 -3.70 -11.94
C ASN A 71 -11.95 -2.83 -12.69
N TYR A 72 -11.88 -2.88 -14.02
CA TYR A 72 -12.76 -2.17 -14.93
C TYR A 72 -13.52 -3.16 -15.82
N SER A 73 -14.71 -2.78 -16.23
CA SER A 73 -15.46 -3.48 -17.27
C SER A 73 -15.77 -2.53 -18.42
N CYS A 74 -15.68 -3.03 -19.64
CA CYS A 74 -15.99 -2.27 -20.83
C CYS A 74 -17.51 -2.15 -20.99
N SER A 75 -18.01 -0.92 -20.98
CA SER A 75 -19.44 -0.62 -21.13
C SER A 75 -19.94 -0.85 -22.56
N ALA A 76 -21.26 -0.86 -22.75
CA ALA A 76 -21.87 -0.87 -24.08
C ALA A 76 -21.52 0.38 -24.90
N SER A 77 -21.11 1.47 -24.25
CA SER A 77 -20.65 2.71 -24.88
C SER A 77 -19.15 2.72 -25.17
N ASN A 78 -18.48 1.56 -25.13
CA ASN A 78 -17.05 1.41 -25.41
C ASN A 78 -16.14 2.24 -24.48
N THR A 79 -16.56 2.41 -23.22
CA THR A 79 -15.78 3.09 -22.17
C THR A 79 -15.51 2.17 -21.00
N TRP A 80 -14.33 2.28 -20.39
CA TRP A 80 -14.01 1.55 -19.18
C TRP A 80 -14.74 2.16 -17.98
N VAL A 81 -15.51 1.35 -17.26
CA VAL A 81 -16.25 1.78 -16.07
C VAL A 81 -15.88 0.95 -14.86
N ALA A 82 -15.79 1.62 -13.70
CA ALA A 82 -15.46 1.00 -12.43
C ALA A 82 -16.69 0.70 -11.56
N SER A 83 -17.91 1.04 -12.02
CA SER A 83 -19.14 1.08 -11.21
C SER A 83 -20.10 -0.09 -11.42
N VAL A 84 -19.63 -1.19 -12.00
CA VAL A 84 -20.44 -2.41 -12.25
C VAL A 84 -20.07 -3.52 -11.27
N PRO A 85 -20.90 -4.56 -11.09
CA PRO A 85 -20.62 -5.61 -10.12
C PRO A 85 -19.27 -6.33 -10.25
N SER A 86 -18.77 -6.47 -11.48
CA SER A 86 -17.46 -7.07 -11.80
C SER A 86 -16.28 -6.09 -11.72
N ALA A 87 -16.54 -4.83 -11.35
CA ALA A 87 -15.54 -3.79 -11.26
C ALA A 87 -15.24 -3.41 -9.80
N GLY A 88 -14.31 -2.47 -9.58
CA GLY A 88 -13.93 -2.00 -8.25
C GLY A 88 -12.41 -2.09 -8.07
N ALA A 89 -11.95 -2.51 -6.90
CA ALA A 89 -10.55 -2.75 -6.63
C ALA A 89 -10.36 -4.01 -5.79
N ILE A 90 -9.18 -4.61 -5.90
CA ILE A 90 -8.67 -5.58 -4.95
C ILE A 90 -7.25 -5.17 -4.57
N ALA A 91 -6.91 -5.20 -3.29
CA ALA A 91 -5.57 -4.89 -2.83
C ALA A 91 -5.25 -5.61 -1.52
N GLN A 92 -3.98 -5.98 -1.38
CA GLN A 92 -3.39 -6.34 -0.10
C GLN A 92 -3.03 -5.06 0.65
N LEU A 93 -3.26 -5.05 1.95
CA LEU A 93 -2.99 -3.93 2.84
C LEU A 93 -1.79 -4.25 3.73
N TYR A 94 -0.94 -3.26 3.94
CA TYR A 94 0.29 -3.38 4.73
C TYR A 94 0.39 -2.22 5.71
N ASP A 95 0.58 -2.52 7.01
CA ASP A 95 0.63 -1.47 8.03
C ASP A 95 1.90 -0.62 7.86
N VAL A 96 1.70 0.67 7.60
CA VAL A 96 2.76 1.67 7.49
C VAL A 96 2.59 2.80 8.51
N THR A 97 1.72 2.62 9.51
CA THR A 97 1.40 3.63 10.54
C THR A 97 2.67 4.14 11.23
N ALA A 98 3.56 3.24 11.64
CA ALA A 98 4.80 3.62 12.32
C ALA A 98 5.80 4.37 11.41
N ILE A 99 5.73 4.15 10.10
CA ILE A 99 6.64 4.69 9.10
C ILE A 99 6.20 6.10 8.67
N VAL A 100 4.91 6.27 8.35
CA VAL A 100 4.34 7.54 7.89
C VAL A 100 4.41 8.63 8.99
N ASN A 101 4.41 8.23 10.27
CA ASN A 101 4.64 9.15 11.40
C ASN A 101 6.01 9.85 11.35
N GLN A 102 6.98 9.31 10.60
CA GLN A 102 8.36 9.79 10.58
C GLN A 102 8.73 10.51 9.29
N LEU A 103 8.00 10.28 8.19
CA LEU A 103 8.33 10.75 6.83
C LEU A 103 7.05 11.10 6.06
N THR A 104 6.88 12.37 5.67
CA THR A 104 5.63 12.92 5.11
C THR A 104 5.56 12.98 3.58
N THR A 105 6.43 12.25 2.87
CA THR A 105 6.48 12.30 1.39
C THR A 105 5.89 11.04 0.76
N ASP A 106 5.10 11.22 -0.31
CA ASP A 106 4.48 10.18 -1.16
C ASP A 106 5.51 9.39 -2.01
N SER A 107 6.61 8.95 -1.40
CA SER A 107 7.55 8.04 -2.04
C SER A 107 7.08 6.59 -1.97
N TYR A 108 6.21 6.26 -1.02
CA TYR A 108 5.82 4.88 -0.73
C TYR A 108 5.00 4.29 -1.87
N THR A 109 3.85 4.87 -2.18
CA THR A 109 2.93 4.31 -3.19
C THR A 109 3.57 4.19 -4.56
N LYS A 110 4.37 5.19 -4.96
CA LYS A 110 5.20 5.16 -6.18
C LYS A 110 6.18 4.00 -6.18
N ASN A 111 6.98 3.85 -5.11
CA ASN A 111 8.00 2.81 -5.05
C ASN A 111 7.36 1.42 -4.97
N THR A 112 6.26 1.28 -4.24
CA THR A 112 5.47 0.05 -4.14
C THR A 112 4.95 -0.35 -5.50
N LEU A 113 4.27 0.57 -6.20
CA LEU A 113 3.72 0.29 -7.52
C LEU A 113 4.82 -0.07 -8.52
N LYS A 114 5.94 0.67 -8.52
CA LYS A 114 7.06 0.38 -9.42
C LYS A 114 7.66 -1.01 -9.19
N SER A 115 7.82 -1.41 -7.92
CA SER A 115 8.29 -2.76 -7.56
C SER A 115 7.28 -3.83 -7.99
N PHE A 116 6.00 -3.59 -7.75
CA PHE A 116 4.91 -4.47 -8.13
C PHE A 116 4.84 -4.66 -9.66
N GLU A 117 4.78 -3.58 -10.44
CA GLU A 117 4.78 -3.57 -11.90
C GLU A 117 6.01 -4.30 -12.47
N THR A 118 7.20 -4.06 -11.90
CA THR A 118 8.43 -4.74 -12.30
C THR A 118 8.30 -6.25 -12.13
N CYS A 119 7.75 -6.70 -11.00
CA CYS A 119 7.52 -8.13 -10.77
C CYS A 119 6.46 -8.70 -11.72
N LEU A 120 5.33 -8.01 -11.91
CA LEU A 120 4.26 -8.45 -12.81
C LEU A 120 4.81 -8.67 -14.23
N LYS A 121 5.62 -7.73 -14.72
CA LYS A 121 6.28 -7.82 -16.02
C LYS A 121 7.29 -8.97 -16.09
N ALA A 122 8.13 -9.14 -15.05
CA ALA A 122 9.13 -10.20 -15.01
C ALA A 122 8.52 -11.60 -14.96
N THR A 123 7.42 -11.76 -14.21
CA THR A 123 6.72 -13.03 -14.01
C THR A 123 5.64 -13.29 -15.05
N LYS A 124 5.26 -12.27 -15.83
CA LYS A 124 4.09 -12.27 -16.73
C LYS A 124 2.81 -12.66 -16.00
N CYS A 125 2.69 -12.28 -14.74
CA CYS A 125 1.52 -12.62 -13.94
C CYS A 125 0.28 -11.87 -14.44
N THR A 126 -0.78 -12.61 -14.72
CA THR A 126 -2.13 -12.07 -14.91
C THR A 126 -2.91 -12.36 -13.63
N PRO A 127 -3.43 -11.35 -12.92
CA PRO A 127 -4.04 -11.57 -11.62
C PRO A 127 -5.35 -12.36 -11.73
N ASP A 128 -5.47 -13.40 -10.92
CA ASP A 128 -6.63 -14.28 -10.86
C ASP A 128 -6.77 -14.88 -9.45
N VAL A 129 -7.96 -15.40 -9.12
CA VAL A 129 -8.20 -16.04 -7.82
C VAL A 129 -7.24 -17.21 -7.55
N ASN A 130 -6.85 -17.97 -8.58
CA ASN A 130 -6.01 -19.15 -8.42
C ASN A 130 -4.54 -18.82 -8.11
N ASN A 131 -4.10 -17.60 -8.41
CA ASN A 131 -2.73 -17.14 -8.09
C ASN A 131 -2.71 -16.06 -7.00
N GLY A 132 -3.81 -15.95 -6.24
CA GLY A 132 -3.95 -14.94 -5.19
C GLY A 132 -3.74 -13.52 -5.71
N TYR A 133 -4.18 -13.24 -6.94
CA TYR A 133 -3.97 -11.96 -7.62
C TYR A 133 -2.50 -11.56 -7.69
N CYS A 134 -1.62 -12.48 -8.09
CA CYS A 134 -0.17 -12.29 -8.14
C CYS A 134 0.50 -12.15 -6.76
N ASP A 135 0.19 -13.07 -5.85
CA ASP A 135 0.67 -13.12 -4.45
C ASP A 135 2.20 -12.95 -4.30
N GLN A 136 2.98 -13.54 -5.21
CA GLN A 136 4.43 -13.46 -5.26
C GLN A 136 4.90 -12.01 -5.47
N CYS A 137 4.23 -11.28 -6.36
CA CYS A 137 4.55 -9.88 -6.61
C CYS A 137 4.10 -8.97 -5.47
N HIS A 138 3.00 -9.29 -4.81
CA HIS A 138 2.61 -8.64 -3.56
C HIS A 138 3.70 -8.77 -2.50
N ARG A 139 4.17 -9.99 -2.22
CA ARG A 139 5.28 -10.23 -1.26
C ARG A 139 6.55 -9.48 -1.61
N ILE A 140 6.98 -9.52 -2.86
CA ILE A 140 8.20 -8.82 -3.32
C ILE A 140 8.05 -7.30 -3.16
N SER A 141 6.89 -6.74 -3.53
CA SER A 141 6.65 -5.31 -3.42
C SER A 141 6.63 -4.83 -1.96
N ALA A 142 6.07 -5.62 -1.05
CA ALA A 142 6.00 -5.32 0.38
C ALA A 142 7.34 -5.48 1.10
N ALA A 143 8.19 -6.41 0.65
CA ALA A 143 9.52 -6.63 1.24
C ALA A 143 10.40 -5.36 1.19
N ALA A 144 10.20 -4.49 0.20
CA ALA A 144 10.93 -3.22 0.08
C ALA A 144 10.67 -2.25 1.26
N PHE A 145 9.58 -2.44 2.01
CA PHE A 145 9.19 -1.59 3.14
C PHE A 145 9.15 -2.35 4.47
N GLN A 146 9.61 -3.62 4.48
CA GLN A 146 9.57 -4.52 5.65
C GLN A 146 8.19 -4.61 6.31
N ALA A 147 7.14 -4.45 5.51
CA ALA A 147 5.77 -4.43 6.00
C ALA A 147 5.14 -5.83 5.88
N TRP A 148 4.35 -6.19 6.89
CA TRP A 148 3.57 -7.42 6.90
C TRP A 148 2.20 -7.15 6.32
N ASN A 149 1.61 -8.18 5.70
CA ASN A 149 0.22 -8.10 5.28
C ASN A 149 -0.65 -7.96 6.54
N ASP A 150 -1.45 -6.92 6.58
CA ASP A 150 -2.33 -6.55 7.69
C ASP A 150 -3.81 -6.54 7.27
N GLY A 151 -4.11 -7.05 6.07
CA GLY A 151 -5.48 -7.20 5.61
C GLY A 151 -5.67 -7.01 4.10
N GLU A 152 -6.91 -6.76 3.73
CA GLU A 152 -7.32 -6.68 2.33
C GLU A 152 -8.40 -5.61 2.10
N HIS A 153 -8.33 -5.00 0.93
CA HIS A 153 -9.38 -4.18 0.37
C HIS A 153 -9.99 -4.89 -0.83
N TYR A 154 -11.30 -5.01 -0.86
CA TYR A 154 -12.03 -5.60 -1.98
C TYR A 154 -13.39 -4.93 -2.16
N PHE A 155 -14.03 -5.20 -3.30
CA PHE A 155 -15.39 -4.77 -3.56
C PHE A 155 -16.32 -5.97 -3.62
N ASP A 156 -17.49 -5.85 -3.00
CA ASP A 156 -18.58 -6.81 -3.10
C ASP A 156 -19.88 -6.15 -3.58
N GLN A 157 -20.93 -6.96 -3.70
CA GLN A 157 -22.28 -6.48 -3.98
C GLN A 157 -23.11 -6.57 -2.70
N LEU A 158 -23.53 -5.42 -2.19
CA LEU A 158 -24.47 -5.33 -1.10
C LEU A 158 -25.72 -4.62 -1.58
N ASN A 159 -26.87 -5.31 -1.54
CA ASN A 159 -28.16 -4.77 -1.96
C ASN A 159 -28.14 -4.16 -3.38
N GLY A 160 -27.40 -4.79 -4.29
CA GLY A 160 -27.24 -4.33 -5.68
C GLY A 160 -26.31 -3.13 -5.86
N ALA A 161 -25.65 -2.66 -4.79
CA ALA A 161 -24.65 -1.62 -4.83
C ALA A 161 -23.24 -2.21 -4.70
N GLN A 162 -22.35 -1.77 -5.58
CA GLN A 162 -20.92 -2.02 -5.45
C GLN A 162 -20.38 -1.32 -4.20
N THR A 163 -19.82 -2.11 -3.28
CA THR A 163 -19.46 -1.66 -1.95
C THR A 163 -17.97 -1.89 -1.69
N PRO A 164 -17.18 -0.83 -1.41
CA PRO A 164 -15.80 -0.99 -0.98
C PRO A 164 -15.75 -1.53 0.46
N ASN A 165 -15.02 -2.60 0.70
CA ASN A 165 -14.80 -3.17 2.02
C ASN A 165 -13.31 -3.21 2.33
N PHE A 166 -12.99 -3.04 3.62
CA PHE A 166 -11.64 -3.16 4.13
C PHE A 166 -11.69 -4.05 5.37
N ALA A 167 -10.94 -5.14 5.35
CA ALA A 167 -10.57 -5.90 6.54
C ALA A 167 -9.15 -5.48 6.89
N VAL A 168 -8.93 -4.93 8.09
CA VAL A 168 -7.64 -4.40 8.54
C VAL A 168 -7.43 -4.81 9.98
N ALA A 169 -6.36 -5.56 10.25
CA ALA A 169 -6.14 -6.19 11.55
C ALA A 169 -7.42 -6.92 12.02
N ASP A 170 -7.94 -6.54 13.19
CA ASP A 170 -9.19 -7.07 13.76
C ASP A 170 -10.43 -6.24 13.41
N ASP A 171 -10.29 -5.16 12.63
CA ASP A 171 -11.35 -4.20 12.30
C ASP A 171 -11.91 -4.41 10.87
N PHE A 172 -13.11 -3.89 10.63
CA PHE A 172 -13.74 -3.93 9.31
C PHE A 172 -14.56 -2.68 9.02
N ILE A 173 -14.51 -2.21 7.78
CA ILE A 173 -15.41 -1.15 7.30
C ILE A 173 -16.03 -1.51 5.96
N SER A 174 -17.36 -1.46 5.93
CA SER A 174 -18.16 -1.48 4.72
C SER A 174 -18.49 -0.06 4.32
N GLY A 175 -17.81 0.44 3.29
CA GLY A 175 -17.77 1.86 2.97
C GLY A 175 -18.84 2.30 1.96
N LYS A 176 -19.13 3.59 1.97
CA LYS A 176 -19.74 4.34 0.86
C LYS A 176 -18.93 5.59 0.59
N LYS A 177 -18.78 5.95 -0.69
CA LYS A 177 -18.06 7.16 -1.10
C LYS A 177 -18.88 8.41 -0.82
N VAL A 178 -18.28 9.36 -0.13
CA VAL A 178 -18.89 10.67 0.22
C VAL A 178 -18.00 11.86 -0.17
N GLY A 179 -16.75 11.63 -0.56
CA GLY A 179 -15.86 12.66 -1.08
C GLY A 179 -14.92 12.11 -2.15
N ALA A 180 -14.53 12.93 -3.11
CA ALA A 180 -13.56 12.58 -4.15
C ALA A 180 -12.90 13.82 -4.74
N VAL A 181 -11.57 13.75 -4.92
CA VAL A 181 -10.79 14.78 -5.62
C VAL A 181 -9.74 14.12 -6.52
N LYS A 182 -9.33 14.84 -7.56
CA LYS A 182 -8.29 14.33 -8.46
C LYS A 182 -6.97 14.15 -7.71
N ALA A 183 -6.28 13.06 -8.00
CA ALA A 183 -4.91 12.87 -7.53
C ALA A 183 -4.02 14.03 -8.02
N PRO A 184 -2.95 14.39 -7.28
CA PRO A 184 -1.99 15.38 -7.73
C PRO A 184 -1.46 15.06 -9.12
N LYS A 185 -1.24 16.07 -9.97
CA LYS A 185 -0.66 15.87 -11.31
C LYS A 185 0.72 15.20 -11.29
N ALA A 186 1.44 15.31 -10.17
CA ALA A 186 2.74 14.71 -9.94
C ALA A 186 2.69 13.25 -9.43
N ALA A 187 1.50 12.72 -9.11
CA ALA A 187 1.33 11.35 -8.69
C ALA A 187 1.90 10.38 -9.73
N TYR A 188 2.48 9.27 -9.29
CA TYR A 188 3.04 8.29 -10.20
C TYR A 188 1.92 7.64 -11.02
N LYS A 189 2.05 7.71 -12.34
CA LYS A 189 0.98 7.33 -13.27
C LYS A 189 0.93 5.84 -13.61
N GLY A 190 1.81 5.04 -12.99
CA GLY A 190 2.06 3.65 -13.37
C GLY A 190 2.75 3.52 -14.73
N GLU A 191 3.02 2.28 -15.15
CA GLU A 191 3.62 1.98 -16.47
C GLU A 191 2.73 2.41 -17.65
N SER A 192 1.43 2.59 -17.41
CA SER A 192 0.48 3.05 -18.43
C SER A 192 0.60 4.53 -18.78
N ASP A 193 1.22 5.34 -17.92
CA ASP A 193 1.30 6.81 -18.02
C ASP A 193 -0.08 7.52 -18.10
N LEU A 194 -1.16 6.84 -17.70
CA LEU A 194 -2.54 7.36 -17.81
C LEU A 194 -3.00 8.20 -16.62
N GLY A 195 -2.30 8.11 -15.48
CA GLY A 195 -2.65 8.85 -14.27
C GLY A 195 -2.70 7.97 -13.03
N ALA A 196 -3.05 8.61 -11.91
CA ALA A 196 -3.38 7.94 -10.67
C ALA A 196 -4.89 8.08 -10.38
N VAL A 197 -5.51 7.04 -9.81
CA VAL A 197 -6.92 7.08 -9.42
C VAL A 197 -7.19 8.17 -8.40
N ASP A 198 -8.40 8.72 -8.41
CA ASP A 198 -8.81 9.82 -7.54
C ASP A 198 -8.60 9.51 -6.04
N TRP A 199 -8.32 10.53 -5.26
CA TRP A 199 -8.37 10.41 -3.81
C TRP A 199 -9.84 10.37 -3.37
N LEU A 200 -10.16 9.55 -2.37
CA LEU A 200 -11.53 9.28 -1.94
C LEU A 200 -11.68 9.46 -0.44
N TYR A 201 -12.89 9.84 -0.03
CA TYR A 201 -13.35 9.73 1.35
C TYR A 201 -14.53 8.76 1.40
N LEU A 202 -14.38 7.73 2.24
CA LEU A 202 -15.35 6.67 2.46
C LEU A 202 -15.79 6.71 3.93
N VAL A 203 -17.08 6.51 4.17
CA VAL A 203 -17.66 6.38 5.52
C VAL A 203 -18.45 5.08 5.61
N ASP A 204 -18.77 4.63 6.82
CA ASP A 204 -19.70 3.53 7.04
C ASP A 204 -20.97 3.69 6.17
N ASN A 205 -21.29 2.64 5.42
CA ASN A 205 -22.48 2.61 4.58
C ASN A 205 -23.78 2.38 5.36
N GLY A 206 -23.68 2.04 6.66
CA GLY A 206 -24.84 1.79 7.52
C GLY A 206 -25.45 0.40 7.33
N SER A 207 -24.71 -0.54 6.74
CA SER A 207 -25.17 -1.91 6.54
C SER A 207 -25.13 -2.77 7.81
N GLY A 208 -24.57 -2.24 8.91
CA GLY A 208 -24.32 -3.00 10.14
C GLY A 208 -23.16 -4.00 10.05
N ARG A 209 -22.34 -3.95 8.99
CA ARG A 209 -21.16 -4.82 8.83
C ARG A 209 -19.89 -4.20 9.42
N THR A 210 -19.84 -2.88 9.54
CA THR A 210 -18.69 -2.12 10.03
C THR A 210 -18.46 -2.34 11.53
N HIS A 211 -17.21 -2.56 11.94
CA HIS A 211 -16.79 -2.61 13.35
C HIS A 211 -15.38 -2.02 13.53
N GLY A 212 -15.18 -1.31 14.65
CA GLY A 212 -13.90 -0.69 15.03
C GLY A 212 -13.51 0.59 14.28
N LEU A 213 -14.09 0.82 13.10
CA LEU A 213 -13.78 1.95 12.21
C LEU A 213 -15.03 2.76 11.85
N LYS A 214 -14.83 4.03 11.45
CA LYS A 214 -15.90 4.92 10.99
C LYS A 214 -15.67 5.46 9.59
N SER A 215 -14.42 5.71 9.22
CA SER A 215 -14.10 6.30 7.91
C SER A 215 -12.71 5.96 7.41
N VAL A 216 -12.54 6.05 6.09
CA VAL A 216 -11.30 5.77 5.38
C VAL A 216 -11.06 6.85 4.35
N TYR A 217 -9.84 7.39 4.32
CA TYR A 217 -9.36 8.20 3.21
C TYR A 217 -8.44 7.36 2.34
N ARG A 218 -8.69 7.37 1.02
CA ARG A 218 -7.72 6.89 0.02
C ARG A 218 -6.98 8.10 -0.51
N ILE A 219 -5.68 8.18 -0.28
CA ILE A 219 -4.83 9.30 -0.71
C ILE A 219 -3.51 8.79 -1.28
N HIS A 220 -2.65 9.70 -1.74
CA HIS A 220 -1.31 9.36 -2.25
C HIS A 220 -1.38 8.22 -3.28
N THR A 221 -2.35 8.29 -4.19
CA THR A 221 -2.59 7.21 -5.15
C THR A 221 -1.53 7.18 -6.24
N ALA A 222 -1.21 5.98 -6.71
CA ALA A 222 -0.34 5.73 -7.84
C ALA A 222 -1.02 4.76 -8.82
N GLY A 223 -0.98 5.08 -10.12
CA GLY A 223 -1.54 4.24 -11.19
C GLY A 223 -3.04 3.96 -11.07
N GLY A 224 -3.47 2.85 -11.66
CA GLY A 224 -4.84 2.38 -11.59
C GLY A 224 -5.82 3.03 -12.57
N VAL A 225 -5.41 4.01 -13.38
CA VAL A 225 -6.30 4.65 -14.37
C VAL A 225 -6.38 3.80 -15.63
N ALA A 226 -7.60 3.40 -16.01
CA ALA A 226 -7.85 2.72 -17.28
C ALA A 226 -7.79 3.69 -18.48
N PRO A 227 -7.54 3.19 -19.70
CA PRO A 227 -7.73 3.97 -20.92
C PRO A 227 -9.15 4.56 -21.01
N SER A 228 -9.34 5.58 -21.84
CA SER A 228 -10.66 6.21 -22.02
C SER A 228 -11.66 5.30 -22.75
N SER A 229 -11.17 4.41 -23.62
CA SER A 229 -12.01 3.58 -24.47
C SER A 229 -11.59 2.11 -24.51
N CYS A 230 -12.53 1.25 -24.88
CA CYS A 230 -12.34 -0.19 -25.08
C CYS A 230 -13.05 -0.66 -26.35
N SER A 231 -12.54 -1.72 -26.98
CA SER A 231 -13.07 -2.21 -28.26
C SER A 231 -14.12 -3.31 -28.14
N LYS A 232 -14.22 -3.96 -26.97
CA LYS A 232 -15.09 -5.11 -26.74
C LYS A 232 -15.96 -4.91 -25.50
N PRO A 233 -17.23 -4.49 -25.65
CA PRO A 233 -18.18 -4.45 -24.55
C PRO A 233 -18.22 -5.77 -23.78
N GLY A 234 -18.29 -5.69 -22.45
CA GLY A 234 -18.27 -6.84 -21.55
C GLY A 234 -16.88 -7.43 -21.27
N SER A 235 -15.81 -6.95 -21.92
CA SER A 235 -14.44 -7.30 -21.51
C SER A 235 -14.08 -6.69 -20.16
N ALA A 236 -13.10 -7.28 -19.48
CA ALA A 236 -12.54 -6.80 -18.23
C ALA A 236 -11.10 -6.30 -18.42
N LEU A 237 -10.68 -5.35 -17.59
CA LEU A 237 -9.32 -4.84 -17.51
C LEU A 237 -8.93 -4.67 -16.04
N GLN A 238 -7.74 -5.13 -15.70
CA GLN A 238 -7.16 -4.97 -14.38
C GLN A 238 -5.93 -4.09 -14.48
N VAL A 239 -5.93 -2.95 -13.80
CA VAL A 239 -4.86 -1.96 -13.84
C VAL A 239 -4.15 -1.93 -12.49
N PRO A 240 -2.83 -2.22 -12.43
CA PRO A 240 -2.07 -2.11 -11.19
C PRO A 240 -2.18 -0.73 -10.56
N TYR A 241 -2.32 -0.68 -9.24
CA TYR A 241 -2.35 0.56 -8.48
C TYR A 241 -1.76 0.39 -7.07
N ALA A 242 -1.38 1.51 -6.46
CA ALA A 242 -1.10 1.59 -5.04
C ALA A 242 -1.78 2.83 -4.45
N ALA A 243 -2.04 2.82 -3.14
CA ALA A 243 -2.61 3.96 -2.41
C ALA A 243 -2.29 3.89 -0.93
N GLU A 244 -2.31 5.03 -0.24
CA GLU A 244 -2.40 5.06 1.21
C GLU A 244 -3.87 5.10 1.64
N TYR A 245 -4.19 4.33 2.66
CA TYR A 245 -5.50 4.26 3.30
C TYR A 245 -5.39 4.68 4.76
N TRP A 246 -6.04 5.79 5.12
CA TRP A 246 -6.01 6.36 6.46
C TRP A 246 -7.34 6.11 7.15
N PHE A 247 -7.31 5.32 8.21
CA PHE A 247 -8.49 4.79 8.90
C PHE A 247 -8.73 5.54 10.21
N TYR A 248 -9.98 5.94 10.46
CA TYR A 248 -10.40 6.68 11.65
C TYR A 248 -11.60 6.02 12.32
N ASN A 249 -11.70 6.14 13.65
CA ASN A 249 -12.80 5.62 14.47
C ASN A 249 -13.62 6.68 15.21
#